data_AF-A0A0D2KCN3-F1
#
_entry.id   AF-A0A0D2KCN3-F1
#
_cell.length_a   1.000
_cell.length_b   1.000
_cell.length_c   1.000
_cell.angle_alpha   90.00
_cell.angle_beta   90.00
_cell.angle_gamma   90.00
#
_symmetry.space_group_name_H-M   'P 1'
#
loop_
_entity.id
_entity.type
_entity.pdbx_description
1 polymer ?
#
loop_
_entity_poly.entity_id
_entity_poly.type
_entity_poly.pdbx_seq_one_letter_code
_entity_poly.pdbx_strand_id
1 'polypeptide(L)'
;MRPSPALRLSSIQLTLFTRANCGLCDVAKARIGEFMSSSSSNANKTKQPAPRVVNYTEIDIMDPAQTKWREVYEFDVPVLHVDYAQTPTLDAAKKLMHRFTAQEVENAVDEVEQRGSSS
;
A
#
# COMPACT_ATOMS: atom_id res chain seq x y z
N MET A 1 1.46 20.23 -33.23
CA MET A 1 1.91 19.83 -31.89
C MET A 1 0.91 18.83 -31.35
N ARG A 2 1.24 17.53 -31.29
CA ARG A 2 0.40 16.54 -30.62
C ARG A 2 0.66 16.70 -29.12
N PRO A 3 -0.35 16.95 -28.27
CA PRO A 3 -0.13 16.96 -26.83
C PRO A 3 0.30 15.55 -26.44
N SER A 4 1.52 15.43 -25.90
CA SER A 4 2.00 14.22 -25.27
C SER A 4 0.94 13.79 -24.24
N PRO A 5 0.48 12.53 -24.22
CA PRO A 5 -0.34 12.07 -23.12
C PRO A 5 0.48 12.29 -21.86
N ALA A 6 0.03 13.21 -21.00
CA ALA A 6 0.65 13.43 -19.71
C ALA A 6 0.67 12.06 -19.03
N LEU A 7 1.88 11.53 -18.81
CA LEU A 7 2.10 10.34 -18.00
C LEU A 7 1.48 10.64 -16.63
N ARG A 8 0.24 10.20 -16.40
CA ARG A 8 -0.35 10.21 -15.08
C ARG A 8 0.42 9.17 -14.29
N LEU A 9 1.45 9.62 -13.57
CA LEU A 9 2.09 8.82 -12.55
C LEU A 9 1.06 8.66 -11.43
N SER A 10 0.40 7.50 -11.40
CA SER A 10 -0.39 7.09 -10.26
C SER A 10 0.59 6.77 -9.14
N SER A 11 0.66 7.63 -8.11
CA SER A 11 1.41 7.36 -6.89
C SER A 11 0.50 6.63 -5.91
N ILE A 12 0.78 5.35 -5.67
CA ILE A 12 0.10 4.55 -4.66
C ILE A 12 0.95 4.57 -3.39
N GLN A 13 0.32 4.81 -2.25
CA GLN A 13 0.91 4.78 -0.93
C GLN A 13 0.47 3.51 -0.19
N LEU A 14 1.43 2.69 0.17
CA LEU A 14 1.28 1.55 1.07
C LEU A 14 1.69 1.99 2.48
N THR A 15 0.77 1.93 3.42
CA THR A 15 1.05 2.24 4.84
C THR A 15 0.77 1.01 5.70
N LEU A 16 1.82 0.43 6.27
CA LEU A 16 1.71 -0.71 7.17
C LEU A 16 1.68 -0.23 8.62
N PHE A 17 0.60 -0.51 9.32
CA PHE A 17 0.46 -0.34 10.76
C PHE A 17 1.02 -1.58 11.45
N THR A 18 2.03 -1.36 12.29
CA THR A 18 2.80 -2.41 12.95
C THR A 18 3.04 -2.06 14.41
N ARG A 19 3.56 -3.03 15.16
CA ARG A 19 4.00 -2.86 16.56
C ARG A 19 5.24 -3.70 16.80
N ALA A 20 6.04 -3.31 17.80
CA ALA A 20 7.14 -4.13 18.26
C ALA A 20 6.68 -5.53 18.75
N ASN A 21 7.56 -6.53 18.58
CA ASN A 21 7.35 -7.92 19.02
C ASN A 21 6.04 -8.54 18.49
N CYS A 22 5.79 -8.43 17.18
CA CYS A 22 4.60 -8.95 16.52
C CYS A 22 5.00 -9.86 15.34
N GLY A 23 4.94 -11.18 15.54
CA GLY A 23 5.33 -12.14 14.51
C GLY A 23 4.47 -12.09 13.24
N LEU A 24 3.19 -11.71 13.35
CA LEU A 24 2.34 -11.47 12.18
C LEU A 24 2.81 -10.25 11.38
N CYS A 25 3.30 -9.22 12.07
CA CYS A 25 3.80 -8.01 11.46
C CYS A 25 5.10 -8.27 10.68
N ASP A 26 5.98 -9.13 11.18
CA ASP A 26 7.20 -9.53 10.46
C ASP A 26 6.86 -10.27 9.16
N VAL A 27 5.87 -11.16 9.20
CA VAL A 27 5.37 -11.85 8.00
C VAL A 27 4.77 -10.84 7.01
N ALA A 28 3.96 -9.89 7.48
CA ALA A 28 3.39 -8.84 6.64
C ALA A 28 4.46 -8.00 5.92
N LYS A 29 5.51 -7.56 6.64
CA LYS A 29 6.64 -6.84 6.05
C LYS A 29 7.34 -7.65 4.97
N ALA A 30 7.57 -8.94 5.20
CA ALA A 30 8.18 -9.83 4.21
C ALA A 30 7.34 -9.95 2.94
N ARG A 31 6.00 -10.06 3.06
CA ARG A 31 5.09 -10.12 1.90
C ARG A 31 5.06 -8.82 1.10
N ILE A 32 5.13 -7.67 1.76
CA ILE A 32 5.21 -6.38 1.08
C ILE A 32 6.57 -6.24 0.38
N GLY A 33 7.67 -6.67 1.03
CA GLY A 33 9.00 -6.70 0.42
C GLY A 33 9.06 -7.58 -0.84
N GLU A 34 8.42 -8.76 -0.80
CA GLU A 34 8.26 -9.66 -1.95
C GLU A 34 7.51 -8.98 -3.10
N PHE A 35 6.38 -8.32 -2.79
CA PHE A 35 5.60 -7.54 -3.75
C PHE A 35 6.39 -6.36 -4.35
N MET A 36 7.14 -5.61 -3.54
CA MET A 36 7.93 -4.47 -4.00
C MET A 36 9.06 -4.93 -4.93
N SER A 37 9.70 -6.05 -4.60
CA SER A 37 10.77 -6.66 -5.41
C SER A 37 10.25 -7.18 -6.75
N SER A 38 9.07 -7.81 -6.77
CA SER A 38 8.44 -8.33 -7.99
C SER A 38 7.82 -7.23 -8.85
N SER A 39 7.23 -6.19 -8.22
CA SER A 39 6.56 -5.08 -8.91
C SER A 39 7.52 -4.08 -9.52
N SER A 40 8.66 -3.81 -8.88
CA SER A 40 9.70 -2.92 -9.44
C SER A 40 10.38 -3.50 -10.69
N SER A 41 10.26 -4.82 -10.90
CA SER A 41 10.80 -5.53 -12.06
C SER A 41 9.78 -5.68 -13.20
N ASN A 42 8.53 -5.24 -13.01
CA ASN A 42 7.45 -5.46 -13.97
C ASN A 42 7.46 -4.40 -15.09
N ALA A 43 8.55 -4.36 -15.85
CA ALA A 43 8.61 -3.75 -17.18
C ALA A 43 7.81 -4.54 -18.24
N ASN A 44 7.13 -5.63 -17.84
CA ASN A 44 6.54 -6.62 -18.74
C ASN A 44 5.01 -6.80 -18.56
N LYS A 45 4.32 -5.83 -17.94
CA LYS A 45 2.85 -5.75 -18.01
C LYS A 45 2.51 -4.86 -19.21
N THR A 46 2.59 -5.44 -20.40
CA THR A 46 2.29 -4.89 -21.75
C THR A 46 0.90 -4.25 -21.92
N LYS A 47 0.14 -4.06 -20.83
CA LYS A 47 -1.23 -3.54 -20.83
C LYS A 47 -1.40 -2.21 -20.09
N GLN A 48 -0.38 -1.71 -19.39
CA GLN A 48 -0.43 -0.44 -18.65
C GLN A 48 0.58 0.56 -19.24
N PRO A 49 0.12 1.68 -19.84
CA PRO A 49 0.99 2.64 -20.54
C PRO A 49 1.74 3.63 -19.64
N ALA A 50 1.75 3.46 -18.31
CA ALA A 50 2.40 4.40 -17.38
C ALA A 50 3.26 3.68 -16.32
N PRO A 51 4.41 4.26 -15.93
CA PRO A 51 5.18 3.82 -14.77
C PRO A 51 4.36 4.08 -13.51
N ARG A 52 4.12 3.02 -12.72
CA ARG A 52 3.49 3.14 -11.41
C ARG A 52 4.55 3.43 -10.35
N VAL A 53 4.28 4.40 -9.49
CA VAL A 53 5.13 4.69 -8.33
C VAL A 53 4.43 4.16 -7.11
N VAL A 54 5.03 3.17 -6.45
CA VAL A 54 4.51 2.65 -5.18
C VAL A 54 5.44 3.08 -4.07
N ASN A 55 4.91 3.87 -3.15
CA ASN A 55 5.58 4.28 -1.93
C ASN A 55 5.20 3.34 -0.81
N TYR A 56 6.14 3.03 0.08
CA TYR A 56 5.90 2.19 1.24
C TYR A 56 6.34 2.92 2.51
N THR A 57 5.52 2.88 3.54
CA THR A 57 5.80 3.48 4.84
C THR A 57 5.27 2.60 5.95
N GLU A 58 6.00 2.55 7.06
CA GLU A 58 5.63 1.81 8.26
C GLU A 58 5.27 2.80 9.37
N ILE A 59 4.18 2.52 10.08
CA ILE A 59 3.75 3.28 11.25
C ILE A 59 3.74 2.33 12.44
N ASP A 60 4.59 2.61 13.42
CA ASP A 60 4.52 1.94 14.71
C ASP A 60 3.38 2.56 15.54
N ILE A 61 2.32 1.79 15.76
CA ILE A 61 1.17 2.23 16.55
C ILE A 61 1.50 2.35 18.04
N MET A 62 2.63 1.81 18.49
CA MET A 62 3.08 1.96 19.87
C MET A 62 3.73 3.32 20.12
N ASP A 63 4.13 4.05 19.07
CA ASP A 63 4.68 5.39 19.20
C ASP A 63 3.63 6.35 19.81
N PRO A 64 4.01 7.16 20.82
CA PRO A 64 3.07 8.07 21.48
C PRO A 64 2.43 9.10 20.52
N ALA A 65 3.13 9.49 19.45
CA ALA A 65 2.57 10.39 18.43
C ALA A 65 1.49 9.72 17.57
N GLN A 66 1.43 8.38 17.57
CA GLN A 66 0.48 7.57 16.79
C GLN A 66 -0.67 7.03 17.64
N THR A 67 -0.98 7.68 18.77
CA THR A 67 -2.07 7.28 19.69
C THR A 67 -3.40 7.05 18.98
N LYS A 68 -3.73 7.89 17.98
CA LYS A 68 -4.93 7.71 17.14
C LYS A 68 -4.99 6.33 16.48
N TRP A 69 -3.87 5.81 15.98
CA TRP A 69 -3.82 4.50 15.33
C TRP A 69 -3.75 3.36 16.34
N ARG A 70 -3.15 3.59 17.51
CA ARG A 70 -3.18 2.64 18.62
C ARG A 70 -4.62 2.32 19.01
N GLU A 71 -5.42 3.34 19.28
CA GLU A 71 -6.83 3.16 19.72
C GLU A 71 -7.69 2.42 18.68
N VAL A 72 -7.33 2.49 17.39
CA VAL A 72 -8.09 1.87 16.30
C VAL A 72 -7.58 0.46 15.98
N TYR A 73 -6.28 0.21 16.05
CA TYR A 73 -5.66 -1.01 15.52
C TYR A 73 -4.88 -1.83 16.55
N GLU A 74 -4.87 -1.48 17.84
CA GLU A 74 -4.09 -2.21 18.87
C GLU A 74 -4.33 -3.73 18.91
N PHE A 75 -5.52 -4.18 18.52
CA PHE A 75 -5.91 -5.59 18.49
C PHE A 75 -5.89 -6.22 17.09
N ASP A 76 -5.80 -5.42 16.04
CA ASP A 76 -5.97 -5.87 14.64
C ASP A 76 -4.68 -5.82 13.81
N VAL A 77 -3.57 -5.36 14.39
CA VAL A 77 -2.26 -5.34 13.70
C VAL A 77 -1.78 -6.76 13.33
N PRO A 78 -1.22 -6.96 12.12
CA PRO A 78 -0.87 -5.95 11.13
C PRO A 78 -2.05 -5.52 10.24
N VAL A 79 -2.08 -4.22 9.92
CA VAL A 79 -3.05 -3.63 8.97
C VAL A 79 -2.28 -2.89 7.89
N LEU A 80 -2.57 -3.17 6.62
CA LEU A 80 -2.02 -2.47 5.47
C LEU A 80 -3.09 -1.59 4.84
N HIS A 81 -2.83 -0.29 4.74
CA HIS A 81 -3.61 0.63 3.92
C HIS A 81 -2.96 0.76 2.55
N VAL A 82 -3.79 0.71 1.52
CA VAL A 82 -3.43 1.01 0.13
C VAL A 82 -4.26 2.21 -0.29
N ASP A 83 -3.58 3.33 -0.54
CA ASP A 83 -4.22 4.60 -0.85
C ASP A 83 -3.49 5.36 -1.97
N TYR A 84 -4.08 6.47 -2.41
CA TYR A 84 -3.44 7.43 -3.32
C TYR A 84 -2.77 8.58 -2.57
N ALA A 85 -3.27 8.88 -1.37
CA ALA A 85 -2.74 9.93 -0.54
C ALA A 85 -1.50 9.44 0.21
N GLN A 86 -0.48 10.29 0.27
CA GLN A 86 0.70 10.04 1.12
C GLN A 86 0.36 10.02 2.61
N THR A 87 -0.74 10.66 3.01
CA THR A 87 -1.20 10.69 4.39
C THR A 87 -2.26 9.61 4.61
N PRO A 88 -2.02 8.63 5.50
CA PRO A 88 -3.01 7.59 5.78
C PRO A 88 -4.22 8.20 6.50
N THR A 89 -5.41 7.77 6.07
CA THR A 89 -6.68 8.15 6.69
C THR A 89 -7.47 6.91 7.09
N LEU A 90 -8.50 7.09 7.92
CA LEU A 90 -9.38 5.97 8.27
C LEU A 90 -10.23 5.52 7.07
N ASP A 91 -10.33 6.32 6.02
CA ASP A 91 -11.09 6.03 4.80
C ASP A 91 -10.18 5.55 3.66
N ALA A 92 -9.13 4.79 4.01
CA ALA A 92 -8.19 4.24 3.04
C ALA A 92 -8.92 3.46 1.93
N ALA A 93 -8.49 3.64 0.68
CA ALA A 93 -9.13 3.08 -0.50
C ALA A 93 -9.24 1.54 -0.45
N LYS A 94 -8.22 0.87 0.08
CA LYS A 94 -8.27 -0.55 0.42
C LYS A 94 -7.50 -0.83 1.72
N LYS A 95 -8.03 -1.75 2.52
CA LYS A 95 -7.40 -2.22 3.76
C LYS A 95 -7.24 -3.73 3.72
N LEU A 96 -6.04 -4.22 4.03
CA LEU A 96 -5.78 -5.63 4.29
C LEU A 96 -5.47 -5.78 5.78
N MET A 97 -6.11 -6.73 6.46
CA MET A 97 -6.01 -6.89 7.92
C MET A 97 -5.63 -8.33 8.26
N HIS A 98 -4.99 -8.51 9.41
CA HIS A 98 -4.55 -9.80 9.97
C HIS A 98 -3.44 -10.50 9.16
N ARG A 99 -3.80 -11.12 8.04
CA ARG A 99 -2.90 -11.90 7.19
C ARG A 99 -3.25 -11.65 5.74
N PHE A 100 -2.23 -11.39 4.95
CA PHE A 100 -2.35 -11.20 3.52
C PHE A 100 -1.09 -11.73 2.84
N THR A 101 -1.25 -12.08 1.57
CA THR A 101 -0.19 -12.54 0.67
C THR A 101 0.31 -11.42 -0.23
N ALA A 102 1.49 -11.57 -0.83
CA ALA A 102 2.01 -10.60 -1.80
C ALA A 102 1.05 -10.41 -2.99
N GLN A 103 0.36 -11.47 -3.41
CA GLN A 103 -0.65 -11.42 -4.47
C GLN A 103 -1.89 -10.62 -4.06
N GLU A 104 -2.32 -10.71 -2.80
CA GLU A 104 -3.41 -9.86 -2.28
C GLU A 104 -3.00 -8.39 -2.23
N VAL A 105 -1.75 -8.08 -1.88
CA VAL A 105 -1.20 -6.71 -1.97
C VAL A 105 -1.22 -6.22 -3.42
N GLU A 106 -0.78 -7.04 -4.37
CA GLU A 106 -0.81 -6.69 -5.79
C GLU A 106 -2.23 -6.41 -6.29
N ASN A 107 -3.19 -7.29 -5.97
CA ASN A 107 -4.58 -7.10 -6.33
C ASN A 107 -5.18 -5.84 -5.69
N ALA A 108 -4.87 -5.57 -4.42
CA ALA A 108 -5.32 -4.36 -3.74
C ALA A 108 -4.80 -3.10 -4.43
N VAL A 109 -3.52 -3.08 -4.83
CA VAL A 109 -2.91 -1.96 -5.57
C VAL A 109 -3.57 -1.79 -6.94
N ASP A 110 -3.81 -2.89 -7.67
CA ASP A 110 -4.44 -2.86 -9.00
C ASP A 110 -5.91 -2.39 -8.91
N GLU A 111 -6.67 -2.86 -7.91
CA GLU A 111 -8.03 -2.40 -7.63
C GLU A 111 -8.09 -0.90 -7.29
N VAL A 112 -7.16 -0.43 -6.44
CA VAL A 112 -7.06 0.98 -6.10
C VAL A 112 -6.77 1.73 -7.40
N GLU A 113 -5.66 1.43 -8.10
CA GLU A 113 -5.24 2.07 -9.36
C GLU A 113 -6.36 2.20 -10.41
N GLN A 114 -7.16 1.14 -10.59
CA GLN A 114 -8.31 1.15 -11.51
C GLN A 114 -9.42 2.12 -11.08
N ARG A 115 -9.69 2.26 -9.77
CA ARG A 115 -10.71 3.18 -9.24
C ARG A 115 -10.37 4.65 -9.50
N GLY A 116 -9.13 5.06 -9.25
CA GLY A 116 -8.69 6.44 -9.48
C GLY A 116 -8.43 6.77 -10.95
N SER A 117 -8.44 5.78 -11.85
CA SER A 117 -8.43 6.01 -13.31
C SER A 117 -9.82 6.32 -13.87
N SER A 118 -10.89 6.14 -13.09
CA SER A 118 -12.29 6.30 -13.51
C SER A 118 -12.97 7.56 -12.94
N SER A 119 -12.22 8.49 -12.36
CA SER A 119 -12.71 9.80 -11.86
C SER A 119 -12.16 10.98 -12.65
#